data_AF-A0A084IMB0-F1
#
_entry.id   AF-A0A084IMB0-F1
#
_cell.length_a   1.000
_cell.length_b   1.000
_cell.length_c   1.000
_cell.angle_alpha   90.00
_cell.angle_beta   90.00
_cell.angle_gamma   90.00
#
_symmetry.space_group_name_H-M   'P 1'
#
loop_
_entity.id
_entity.type
_entity.pdbx_description
1 polymer ?
#
loop_
_entity_poly.entity_id
_entity_poly.type
_entity_poly.pdbx_seq_one_letter_code
_entity_poly.pdbx_strand_id
1 'polypeptide(L)'
;MIMKTRFYGTAGAIAALAFAGSAFASQIDINTAADGPSGNGEPTIYQIATDPIYGNGTQPLFSPGSIGPSTTQYNNGTWQITGAPASSSALEATYTANFSNGLFGVYDINDPSISLNLLGPGTQNGPNPGRFTDYATLSYNPLTGMFTGKASDGTQNSANFGSNLFGFFLTIGGNTYYSDPSQNGGDKTRMVGFRGLGNADPNASALDSEYLFGWEDGTDNDYQDYVVTVNGIRPVPEPSSIAMFGVGLLMIGFAARRLQKRDV
;
A
#
# COMPACT_ATOMS: atom_id res chain seq x y z
N MET A 1 -75.88 -7.57 15.59
CA MET A 1 -75.08 -7.86 14.37
C MET A 1 -73.79 -7.05 14.50
N ILE A 2 -72.71 -7.69 14.97
CA ILE A 2 -71.45 -7.01 15.33
C ILE A 2 -70.44 -7.26 14.20
N MET A 3 -69.99 -6.16 13.58
CA MET A 3 -69.01 -6.16 12.50
C MET A 3 -67.60 -6.32 13.11
N LYS A 4 -66.90 -7.40 12.78
CA LYS A 4 -65.48 -7.61 13.13
C LYS A 4 -64.60 -7.10 11.98
N THR A 5 -63.97 -5.95 12.17
CA THR A 5 -62.90 -5.44 11.29
C THR A 5 -61.62 -6.21 11.59
N ARG A 6 -61.08 -6.94 10.61
CA ARG A 6 -59.74 -7.57 10.72
C ARG A 6 -58.69 -6.58 10.22
N PHE A 7 -57.84 -6.10 11.12
CA PHE A 7 -56.58 -5.44 10.77
C PHE A 7 -55.58 -6.50 10.32
N TYR A 8 -55.15 -6.46 9.06
CA TYR A 8 -53.92 -7.10 8.60
C TYR A 8 -52.86 -5.99 8.46
N GLY A 9 -52.23 -5.66 9.58
CA GLY A 9 -51.07 -4.77 9.63
C GLY A 9 -49.79 -5.57 9.44
N THR A 10 -49.11 -5.28 8.35
CA THR A 10 -47.86 -5.87 7.85
C THR A 10 -46.75 -5.98 8.91
N ALA A 11 -46.41 -7.20 9.31
CA ALA A 11 -45.12 -7.52 9.91
C ALA A 11 -44.18 -7.99 8.80
N GLY A 12 -43.14 -7.22 8.49
CA GLY A 12 -42.06 -7.71 7.63
C GLY A 12 -41.34 -6.62 6.85
N ALA A 13 -40.30 -6.04 7.46
CA ALA A 13 -38.99 -5.79 6.85
C ALA A 13 -38.23 -4.71 7.65
N ILE A 14 -37.60 -5.11 8.76
CA ILE A 14 -36.43 -4.40 9.29
C ILE A 14 -35.37 -5.47 9.55
N ALA A 15 -34.59 -5.78 8.52
CA ALA A 15 -33.36 -6.57 8.64
C ALA A 15 -32.55 -6.42 7.34
N ALA A 16 -31.93 -5.25 7.14
CA ALA A 16 -30.93 -5.06 6.09
C ALA A 16 -30.02 -3.89 6.47
N LEU A 17 -29.30 -4.03 7.58
CA LEU A 17 -28.19 -3.14 7.93
C LEU A 17 -27.06 -4.02 8.46
N ALA A 18 -25.84 -3.75 7.99
CA ALA A 18 -24.58 -4.45 8.26
C ALA A 18 -24.20 -5.59 7.30
N PHE A 19 -24.03 -5.28 6.03
CA PHE A 19 -22.94 -5.89 5.24
C PHE A 19 -22.11 -4.79 4.60
N ALA A 20 -21.29 -4.12 5.42
CA ALA A 20 -20.09 -3.47 4.91
C ALA A 20 -19.07 -4.60 4.70
N GLY A 21 -19.17 -5.30 3.57
CA GLY A 21 -18.14 -6.22 3.15
C GLY A 21 -16.90 -5.42 2.79
N SER A 22 -15.90 -5.40 3.66
CA SER A 22 -14.54 -5.06 3.27
C SER A 22 -14.10 -6.12 2.27
N ALA A 23 -13.97 -5.74 0.99
CA ALA A 23 -13.27 -6.56 0.02
C ALA A 23 -11.80 -6.57 0.45
N PHE A 24 -11.36 -7.66 1.10
CA PHE A 24 -9.95 -7.85 1.38
C PHE A 24 -9.30 -8.30 0.07
N ALA A 25 -8.29 -7.55 -0.39
CA ALA A 25 -7.37 -8.04 -1.41
C ALA A 25 -6.80 -9.39 -0.97
N SER A 26 -6.61 -10.33 -1.91
CA SER A 26 -5.96 -11.60 -1.58
C SER A 26 -4.56 -11.30 -1.05
N GLN A 27 -4.26 -11.81 0.14
CA GLN A 27 -2.96 -11.67 0.76
C GLN A 27 -1.90 -12.27 -0.16
N ILE A 28 -0.86 -11.50 -0.45
CA ILE A 28 0.29 -11.95 -1.23
C ILE A 28 1.11 -12.86 -0.34
N ASP A 29 1.38 -14.07 -0.83
CA ASP A 29 2.32 -14.97 -0.19
C ASP A 29 3.73 -14.46 -0.45
N ILE A 30 4.18 -13.53 0.38
CA ILE A 30 5.59 -13.19 0.48
C ILE A 30 6.28 -14.31 1.23
N ASN A 31 7.41 -14.77 0.70
CA ASN A 31 8.26 -15.77 1.32
C ASN A 31 8.80 -15.23 2.67
N THR A 32 7.94 -15.27 3.68
CA THR A 32 8.10 -14.69 5.03
C THR A 32 8.68 -15.68 6.00
N ALA A 33 9.08 -16.86 5.51
CA ALA A 33 9.67 -17.89 6.35
C ALA A 33 10.85 -17.26 7.11
N ALA A 34 10.77 -17.32 8.44
CA ALA A 34 11.91 -17.05 9.32
C ALA A 34 13.06 -18.06 9.08
N ASP A 35 12.81 -19.09 8.26
CA ASP A 35 13.66 -20.23 7.95
C ASP A 35 14.68 -19.89 6.85
N GLY A 36 15.52 -18.90 7.12
CA GLY A 36 16.74 -18.63 6.34
C GLY A 36 16.56 -17.78 5.07
N PRO A 37 17.67 -17.47 4.37
CA PRO A 37 17.64 -16.71 3.13
C PRO A 37 16.69 -17.37 2.10
N SER A 38 16.11 -16.58 1.19
CA SER A 38 15.52 -17.13 -0.04
C SER A 38 16.54 -18.07 -0.69
N GLY A 39 16.08 -19.08 -1.44
CA GLY A 39 16.93 -20.20 -1.90
C GLY A 39 18.19 -19.82 -2.72
N ASN A 40 18.39 -18.53 -2.99
CA ASN A 40 19.52 -17.88 -3.65
C ASN A 40 20.52 -17.17 -2.68
N GLY A 41 20.28 -17.15 -1.37
CA GLY A 41 21.16 -16.52 -0.37
C GLY A 41 20.81 -15.08 -0.01
N GLU A 42 19.69 -14.54 -0.50
CA GLU A 42 19.20 -13.20 -0.17
C GLU A 42 18.31 -13.23 1.08
N PRO A 43 18.32 -12.19 1.92
CA PRO A 43 17.42 -12.14 3.05
C PRO A 43 15.98 -11.88 2.60
N THR A 44 15.03 -12.52 3.26
CA THR A 44 13.61 -12.28 3.02
C THR A 44 13.21 -10.87 3.45
N ILE A 45 12.10 -10.34 2.92
CA ILE A 45 11.52 -9.08 3.41
C ILE A 45 11.24 -9.10 4.93
N TYR A 46 10.90 -10.27 5.49
CA TYR A 46 10.75 -10.46 6.92
C TYR A 46 12.07 -10.22 7.65
N GLN A 47 13.17 -10.82 7.18
CA GLN A 47 14.49 -10.61 7.76
C GLN A 47 14.93 -9.16 7.64
N ILE A 48 14.78 -8.53 6.46
CA ILE A 48 15.10 -7.11 6.22
C ILE A 48 14.40 -6.20 7.24
N ALA A 49 13.17 -6.52 7.59
CA ALA A 49 12.41 -5.67 8.50
C ALA A 49 12.65 -5.96 9.99
N THR A 50 12.96 -7.21 10.35
CA THR A 50 12.95 -7.68 11.75
C THR A 50 14.33 -7.99 12.32
N ASP A 51 15.38 -8.02 11.50
CA ASP A 51 16.76 -8.16 11.99
C ASP A 51 17.35 -6.77 12.32
N PRO A 52 17.85 -6.56 13.57
CA PRO A 52 18.54 -5.32 13.94
C PRO A 52 19.70 -4.91 13.03
N ILE A 53 20.35 -5.84 12.33
CA ILE A 53 21.43 -5.54 11.39
C ILE A 53 20.97 -4.64 10.24
N TYR A 54 19.69 -4.73 9.87
CA TYR A 54 19.06 -3.90 8.84
C TYR A 54 18.32 -2.70 9.44
N GLY A 55 18.08 -2.70 10.75
CA GLY A 55 17.63 -1.53 11.50
C GLY A 55 18.77 -0.60 11.87
N ASN A 56 18.68 0.02 13.04
CA ASN A 56 19.70 0.96 13.52
C ASN A 56 20.94 0.26 14.13
N GLY A 57 21.10 -1.04 13.89
CA GLY A 57 22.14 -1.89 14.48
C GLY A 57 21.84 -2.39 15.90
N THR A 58 20.84 -1.82 16.59
CA THR A 58 20.43 -2.21 17.95
C THR A 58 18.96 -2.62 18.05
N GLN A 59 18.11 -2.10 17.17
CA GLN A 59 16.70 -2.40 17.08
C GLN A 59 16.32 -2.67 15.62
N PRO A 60 15.38 -3.60 15.36
CA PRO A 60 14.80 -3.78 14.04
C PRO A 60 14.02 -2.54 13.59
N LEU A 61 13.83 -2.45 12.27
CA LEU A 61 13.00 -1.42 11.66
C LEU A 61 11.55 -1.59 12.10
N PHE A 62 11.02 -2.79 11.88
CA PHE A 62 9.65 -3.17 12.19
C PHE A 62 9.64 -4.32 13.19
N SER A 63 8.61 -4.31 14.03
CA SER A 63 8.37 -5.43 14.94
C SER A 63 8.07 -6.70 14.14
N PRO A 64 8.51 -7.89 14.60
CA PRO A 64 8.05 -9.18 14.08
C PRO A 64 6.52 -9.32 13.99
N GLY A 65 5.75 -8.60 14.82
CA GLY A 65 4.29 -8.60 14.74
C GLY A 65 3.72 -7.76 13.58
N SER A 66 4.54 -6.90 12.96
CA SER A 66 4.12 -5.98 11.89
C SER A 66 4.20 -6.61 10.51
N ILE A 67 4.95 -7.71 10.36
CA ILE A 67 5.23 -8.36 9.08
C ILE A 67 5.12 -9.87 9.28
N GLY A 68 4.32 -10.50 8.43
CA GLY A 68 4.11 -11.94 8.46
C GLY A 68 3.03 -12.37 7.47
N PRO A 69 2.89 -13.69 7.26
CA PRO A 69 1.96 -14.26 6.28
C PRO A 69 0.49 -14.11 6.66
N SER A 70 0.17 -13.58 7.84
CA SER A 70 -1.20 -13.28 8.29
C SER A 70 -1.42 -11.79 8.61
N THR A 71 -0.39 -10.96 8.41
CA THR A 71 -0.46 -9.53 8.68
C THR A 71 -1.18 -8.80 7.55
N THR A 72 -2.02 -7.83 7.92
CA THR A 72 -2.72 -6.97 6.95
C THR A 72 -1.73 -6.28 6.03
N GLN A 73 -1.88 -6.53 4.74
CA GLN A 73 -1.10 -5.90 3.68
C GLN A 73 -1.79 -4.62 3.18
N TYR A 74 -0.97 -3.63 2.81
CA TYR A 74 -1.38 -2.33 2.29
C TYR A 74 -0.90 -2.16 0.85
N ASN A 75 -1.47 -2.96 -0.05
CA ASN A 75 -1.09 -3.00 -1.47
C ASN A 75 -1.88 -1.96 -2.29
N ASN A 76 -2.22 -0.83 -1.65
CA ASN A 76 -3.05 0.21 -2.25
C ASN A 76 -2.34 0.87 -3.43
N GLY A 77 -3.06 1.06 -4.54
CA GLY A 77 -2.58 1.86 -5.66
C GLY A 77 -2.45 3.34 -5.34
N THR A 78 -3.31 3.86 -4.46
CA THR A 78 -3.48 5.28 -4.19
C THR A 78 -3.22 5.67 -2.73
N TRP A 79 -2.50 6.77 -2.56
CA TRP A 79 -2.04 7.31 -1.29
C TRP A 79 -2.30 8.81 -1.21
N GLN A 80 -2.25 9.36 0.01
CA GLN A 80 -2.34 10.79 0.25
C GLN A 80 -1.50 11.21 1.46
N ILE A 81 -1.00 12.45 1.45
CA ILE A 81 -0.28 13.03 2.60
C ILE A 81 -1.29 13.39 3.70
N THR A 82 -0.99 13.03 4.95
CA THR A 82 -1.92 13.19 6.09
C THR A 82 -1.71 14.44 6.94
N GLY A 83 -0.66 15.22 6.70
CA GLY A 83 -0.35 16.42 7.46
C GLY A 83 0.94 17.09 7.03
N ALA A 84 1.94 17.11 7.93
CA ALA A 84 3.31 17.55 7.64
C ALA A 84 3.86 16.87 6.37
N PRO A 85 4.93 17.40 5.74
CA PRO A 85 5.56 16.73 4.61
C PRO A 85 5.78 15.24 4.90
N ALA A 86 5.28 14.38 4.02
CA ALA A 86 5.59 12.96 4.06
C ALA A 86 7.10 12.80 3.91
N SER A 87 7.69 11.87 4.65
CA SER A 87 9.11 11.56 4.48
C SER A 87 9.23 10.11 4.02
N SER A 88 10.04 9.90 3.00
CA SER A 88 10.45 8.59 2.55
C SER A 88 11.92 8.43 2.90
N SER A 89 12.25 7.37 3.62
CA SER A 89 13.64 6.98 3.86
C SER A 89 13.86 5.70 3.07
N ALA A 90 14.82 5.70 2.15
CA ALA A 90 15.25 4.43 1.58
C ALA A 90 15.99 3.70 2.70
N LEU A 91 15.40 2.61 3.18
CA LEU A 91 16.24 1.50 3.56
C LEU A 91 16.62 0.79 2.26
N GLU A 92 17.68 1.25 1.61
CA GLU A 92 18.21 0.63 0.40
C GLU A 92 18.67 -0.80 0.71
N ALA A 93 17.74 -1.74 0.59
CA ALA A 93 17.98 -3.16 0.55
C ALA A 93 17.55 -3.56 -0.85
N THR A 94 18.46 -3.37 -1.80
CA THR A 94 18.24 -3.66 -3.21
C THR A 94 19.11 -4.87 -3.52
N TYR A 95 18.49 -6.06 -3.54
CA TYR A 95 19.19 -7.34 -3.74
C TYR A 95 19.23 -7.77 -5.20
N THR A 96 18.70 -6.96 -6.11
CA THR A 96 18.78 -7.17 -7.54
C THR A 96 20.10 -6.65 -8.12
N ALA A 97 20.60 -7.29 -9.18
CA ALA A 97 21.75 -6.82 -9.97
C ALA A 97 21.54 -5.40 -10.57
N ASN A 98 20.30 -4.90 -10.53
CA ASN A 98 19.89 -3.60 -11.04
C ASN A 98 19.96 -2.46 -10.01
N PHE A 99 20.53 -2.67 -8.83
CA PHE A 99 20.53 -1.68 -7.75
C PHE A 99 21.05 -0.29 -8.14
N SER A 100 22.07 -0.25 -9.00
CA SER A 100 22.67 0.97 -9.53
C SER A 100 21.76 1.78 -10.48
N ASN A 101 20.58 1.26 -10.81
CA ASN A 101 19.60 1.85 -11.73
C ASN A 101 18.20 1.98 -11.10
N GLY A 102 18.07 1.81 -9.79
CA GLY A 102 16.82 2.01 -9.08
C GLY A 102 16.41 3.49 -9.02
N LEU A 103 15.14 3.80 -9.26
CA LEU A 103 14.58 5.12 -9.00
C LEU A 103 13.21 4.95 -8.34
N PHE A 104 13.06 5.47 -7.14
CA PHE A 104 11.80 5.44 -6.41
C PHE A 104 11.19 6.84 -6.34
N GLY A 105 9.88 6.92 -6.50
CA GLY A 105 9.19 8.20 -6.47
C GLY A 105 7.68 8.08 -6.42
N VAL A 106 7.02 9.21 -6.73
CA VAL A 106 5.56 9.33 -6.79
C VAL A 106 5.08 9.79 -8.15
N TYR A 107 3.88 9.39 -8.53
CA TYR A 107 3.25 9.76 -9.80
C TYR A 107 1.82 10.25 -9.60
N ASP A 108 1.31 11.03 -10.55
CA ASP A 108 -0.10 11.41 -10.61
C ASP A 108 -0.95 10.21 -11.04
N ILE A 109 -1.88 9.80 -10.18
CA ILE A 109 -2.77 8.65 -10.45
C ILE A 109 -3.65 8.84 -11.69
N ASN A 110 -3.85 10.08 -12.14
CA ASN A 110 -4.66 10.38 -13.33
C ASN A 110 -3.80 10.47 -14.62
N ASP A 111 -2.50 10.68 -14.46
CA ASP A 111 -1.53 10.75 -15.56
C ASP A 111 -0.15 10.28 -15.09
N PRO A 112 0.15 8.96 -15.17
CA PRO A 112 1.43 8.41 -14.73
C PRO A 112 2.66 8.94 -15.48
N SER A 113 2.48 9.66 -16.59
CA SER A 113 3.59 10.35 -17.26
C SER A 113 4.10 11.56 -16.47
N ILE A 114 3.31 12.06 -15.53
CA ILE A 114 3.68 13.10 -14.57
C ILE A 114 4.17 12.42 -13.29
N SER A 115 5.49 12.45 -13.08
CA SER A 115 6.12 11.80 -11.95
C SER A 115 7.20 12.67 -11.31
N LEU A 116 7.58 12.29 -10.09
CA LEU A 116 8.57 12.95 -9.28
C LEU A 116 9.46 11.90 -8.61
N ASN A 117 10.72 11.86 -9.02
CA ASN A 117 11.74 11.03 -8.40
C ASN A 117 12.07 11.56 -7.01
N LEU A 118 12.09 10.68 -6.02
CA LEU A 118 12.41 11.01 -4.63
C LEU A 118 13.75 10.43 -4.21
N LEU A 119 13.98 9.15 -4.52
CA LEU A 119 15.18 8.44 -4.14
C LEU A 119 15.86 7.92 -5.41
N GLY A 120 17.16 8.16 -5.48
CA GLY A 120 18.00 7.80 -6.61
C GLY A 120 18.49 6.35 -6.55
N PRO A 121 19.39 5.97 -7.48
CA PRO A 121 19.96 4.64 -7.51
C PRO A 121 20.75 4.33 -6.27
N GLY A 122 20.74 3.04 -5.94
CA GLY A 122 21.54 2.51 -4.89
C GLY A 122 23.03 2.56 -5.18
N THR A 123 23.83 2.60 -4.11
CA THR A 123 25.30 2.65 -4.20
C THR A 123 25.96 1.28 -4.03
N GLN A 124 25.23 0.27 -3.55
CA GLN A 124 25.73 -1.10 -3.39
C GLN A 124 24.61 -2.14 -3.46
N ASN A 125 24.94 -3.38 -3.81
CA ASN A 125 24.03 -4.52 -3.71
C ASN A 125 23.85 -4.93 -2.24
N GLY A 126 22.61 -5.23 -1.86
CA GLY A 126 22.23 -5.66 -0.53
C GLY A 126 22.01 -4.51 0.44
N PRO A 127 21.84 -4.83 1.73
CA PRO A 127 21.53 -3.84 2.75
C PRO A 127 22.78 -3.02 3.03
N ASN A 128 22.61 -1.73 3.27
CA ASN A 128 23.69 -0.91 3.82
C ASN A 128 23.35 -0.53 5.27
N PRO A 129 23.75 -1.34 6.27
CA PRO A 129 23.53 -1.04 7.68
C PRO A 129 24.02 0.38 8.01
N GLY A 130 23.10 1.27 8.38
CA GLY A 130 23.41 2.66 8.72
C GLY A 130 23.24 3.70 7.60
N ARG A 131 22.82 3.32 6.38
CA ARG A 131 22.50 4.26 5.28
C ARG A 131 21.07 4.85 5.34
N PHE A 132 20.51 5.00 6.54
CA PHE A 132 19.33 5.87 6.80
C PHE A 132 19.55 7.34 6.40
N THR A 133 20.74 7.67 5.90
CA THR A 133 21.13 8.99 5.43
C THR A 133 20.53 9.34 4.07
N ASP A 134 20.13 8.36 3.25
CA ASP A 134 19.40 8.63 2.00
C ASP A 134 17.89 8.63 2.24
N TYR A 135 17.40 9.85 2.43
CA TYR A 135 16.00 10.14 2.62
C TYR A 135 15.59 11.23 1.64
N ALA A 136 14.29 11.30 1.40
CA ALA A 136 13.66 12.39 0.70
C ALA A 136 12.39 12.79 1.45
N THR A 137 12.06 14.07 1.37
CA THR A 137 10.78 14.60 1.86
C THR A 137 9.90 14.93 0.67
N LEU A 138 8.60 14.66 0.81
CA LEU A 138 7.57 14.97 -0.14
C LEU A 138 6.55 15.89 0.53
N SER A 139 6.31 17.04 -0.07
CA SER A 139 5.31 18.00 0.40
C SER A 139 4.29 18.30 -0.68
N TYR A 140 3.06 18.64 -0.28
CA TYR A 140 1.96 18.99 -1.17
C TYR A 140 1.47 20.40 -0.88
N ASN A 141 1.31 21.22 -1.93
CA ASN A 141 0.69 22.54 -1.86
C ASN A 141 -0.76 22.49 -2.39
N PRO A 142 -1.78 22.60 -1.52
CA PRO A 142 -3.18 22.50 -1.93
C PRO A 142 -3.67 23.67 -2.79
N LEU A 143 -2.96 24.80 -2.80
CA LEU A 143 -3.34 25.96 -3.61
C LEU A 143 -2.94 25.81 -5.07
N THR A 144 -1.86 25.06 -5.34
CA THR A 144 -1.29 24.91 -6.68
C THR A 144 -1.39 23.50 -7.24
N GLY A 145 -1.70 22.50 -6.41
CA GLY A 145 -1.66 21.08 -6.78
C GLY A 145 -0.23 20.52 -6.87
N MET A 146 0.77 21.30 -6.47
CA MET A 146 2.17 20.92 -6.62
C MET A 146 2.67 20.01 -5.51
N PHE A 147 3.33 18.94 -5.92
CA PHE A 147 4.23 18.18 -5.08
C PHE A 147 5.66 18.70 -5.21
N THR A 148 6.38 18.67 -4.10
CA THR A 148 7.81 19.01 -4.04
C THR A 148 8.55 17.93 -3.27
N GLY A 149 9.51 17.33 -3.95
CA GLY A 149 10.42 16.32 -3.44
C GLY A 149 11.76 16.98 -3.12
N LYS A 150 12.33 16.68 -1.96
CA LYS A 150 13.66 17.15 -1.56
C LYS A 150 14.48 16.01 -1.00
N ALA A 151 15.57 15.67 -1.68
CA ALA A 151 16.50 14.63 -1.28
C ALA A 151 17.47 15.10 -0.17
N SER A 152 18.18 14.14 0.43
CA SER A 152 19.15 14.34 1.51
C SER A 152 20.31 15.28 1.14
N ASP A 153 20.72 15.27 -0.13
CA ASP A 153 21.75 16.14 -0.71
C ASP A 153 21.27 17.59 -0.93
N GLY A 154 19.99 17.88 -0.67
CA GLY A 154 19.36 19.18 -0.85
C GLY A 154 18.77 19.40 -2.25
N THR A 155 18.94 18.47 -3.18
CA THR A 155 18.33 18.50 -4.51
C THR A 155 16.80 18.54 -4.36
N GLN A 156 16.16 19.47 -5.07
CA GLN A 156 14.72 19.68 -5.01
C GLN A 156 14.12 19.60 -6.41
N ASN A 157 13.06 18.80 -6.54
CA ASN A 157 12.27 18.67 -7.76
C ASN A 157 10.79 18.87 -7.42
N SER A 158 9.99 19.26 -8.41
CA SER A 158 8.56 19.45 -8.22
C SER A 158 7.76 19.05 -9.45
N ALA A 159 6.53 18.59 -9.23
CA ALA A 159 5.58 18.23 -10.28
C ALA A 159 4.16 18.64 -9.84
N ASN A 160 3.29 18.96 -10.80
CA ASN A 160 1.90 19.32 -10.51
C ASN A 160 0.98 18.14 -10.81
N PHE A 161 0.38 17.55 -9.76
CA PHE A 161 -0.55 16.43 -9.89
C PHE A 161 -2.02 16.89 -9.78
N GLY A 162 -2.26 18.19 -9.57
CA GLY A 162 -3.60 18.78 -9.43
C GLY A 162 -4.41 18.33 -8.19
N SER A 163 -3.94 17.35 -7.43
CA SER A 163 -4.61 16.77 -6.26
C SER A 163 -3.61 16.30 -5.20
N ASN A 164 -4.07 16.00 -3.98
CA ASN A 164 -3.22 15.39 -2.93
C ASN A 164 -3.13 13.85 -3.08
N LEU A 165 -3.59 13.31 -4.21
CA LEU A 165 -3.59 11.89 -4.47
C LEU A 165 -2.39 11.54 -5.35
N PHE A 166 -1.71 10.47 -4.99
CA PHE A 166 -0.56 9.99 -5.75
C PHE A 166 -0.43 8.47 -5.60
N GLY A 167 0.28 7.85 -6.52
CA GLY A 167 0.78 6.50 -6.35
C GLY A 167 2.30 6.50 -6.23
N PHE A 168 2.88 5.35 -5.86
CA PHE A 168 4.32 5.15 -5.85
C PHE A 168 4.76 4.42 -7.11
N PHE A 169 5.99 4.68 -7.55
CA PHE A 169 6.61 3.90 -8.61
C PHE A 169 8.04 3.52 -8.24
N LEU A 170 8.51 2.44 -8.86
CA LEU A 170 9.89 2.01 -8.89
C LEU A 170 10.30 1.82 -10.34
N THR A 171 11.34 2.52 -10.79
CA THR A 171 12.04 2.17 -12.03
C THR A 171 13.28 1.38 -11.70
N ILE A 172 13.43 0.19 -12.26
CA ILE A 172 14.58 -0.69 -12.02
C ILE A 172 14.76 -1.62 -13.21
N GLY A 173 16.02 -1.91 -13.58
CA GLY A 173 16.32 -2.71 -14.78
C GLY A 173 15.79 -2.12 -16.09
N GLY A 174 15.48 -0.81 -16.13
CA GLY A 174 14.91 -0.12 -17.29
C GLY A 174 13.38 -0.21 -17.41
N ASN A 175 12.70 -0.88 -16.48
CA ASN A 175 11.24 -0.96 -16.43
C ASN A 175 10.70 -0.13 -15.28
N THR A 176 9.50 0.43 -15.44
CA THR A 176 8.79 1.14 -14.36
C THR A 176 7.61 0.31 -13.88
N TYR A 177 7.57 0.10 -12.58
CA TYR A 177 6.52 -0.57 -11.84
C TYR A 177 5.78 0.42 -10.95
N TYR A 178 4.48 0.24 -10.80
CA TYR A 178 3.59 1.13 -10.07
C TYR A 178 2.95 0.42 -8.90
N SER A 179 2.59 1.18 -7.86
CA SER A 179 1.81 0.67 -6.73
C SER A 179 0.40 0.24 -7.14
N ASP A 180 -0.14 0.81 -8.23
CA ASP A 180 -1.42 0.41 -8.81
C ASP A 180 -1.21 -0.79 -9.75
N PRO A 181 -1.76 -1.97 -9.44
CA PRO A 181 -1.61 -3.16 -10.27
C PRO A 181 -2.08 -2.98 -11.71
N SER A 182 -3.09 -2.14 -11.95
CA SER A 182 -3.65 -1.89 -13.29
C SER A 182 -2.65 -1.24 -14.24
N GLN A 183 -1.61 -0.60 -13.70
CA GLN A 183 -0.54 0.04 -14.47
C GLN A 183 0.62 -0.91 -14.80
N ASN A 184 0.63 -2.12 -14.22
CA ASN A 184 1.76 -3.07 -14.36
C ASN A 184 1.56 -4.13 -15.43
N GLY A 185 0.52 -4.01 -16.26
CA GLY A 185 0.19 -4.98 -17.30
C GLY A 185 -0.33 -6.31 -16.72
N GLY A 186 -1.60 -6.62 -16.97
CA GLY A 186 -2.23 -7.84 -16.45
C GLY A 186 -2.49 -7.81 -14.95
N ASP A 187 -2.78 -6.64 -14.39
CA ASP A 187 -3.17 -6.41 -12.99
C ASP A 187 -2.21 -7.04 -11.96
N LYS A 188 -0.91 -6.95 -12.26
CA LYS A 188 0.14 -7.55 -11.42
C LYS A 188 0.48 -6.64 -10.27
N THR A 189 0.39 -7.18 -9.05
CA THR A 189 0.93 -6.50 -7.88
C THR A 189 2.45 -6.51 -7.93
N ARG A 190 3.04 -5.32 -7.82
CA ARG A 190 4.51 -5.11 -7.82
C ARG A 190 5.03 -4.52 -6.52
N MET A 191 4.13 -4.20 -5.60
CA MET A 191 4.42 -3.61 -4.30
C MET A 191 3.58 -4.30 -3.24
N VAL A 192 4.23 -4.70 -2.14
CA VAL A 192 3.58 -5.15 -0.92
C VAL A 192 3.88 -4.18 0.21
N GLY A 193 2.86 -3.82 1.00
CA GLY A 193 3.00 -2.85 2.08
C GLY A 193 2.68 -3.39 3.46
N PHE A 194 3.50 -3.02 4.46
CA PHE A 194 3.29 -3.33 5.87
C PHE A 194 3.33 -2.08 6.71
N ARG A 195 2.46 -1.99 7.72
CA ARG A 195 2.38 -0.82 8.60
C ARG A 195 3.04 -1.12 9.94
N GLY A 196 3.77 -0.16 10.48
CA GLY A 196 4.37 -0.26 11.79
C GLY A 196 3.31 -0.38 12.89
N LEU A 197 3.67 -0.99 14.01
CA LEU A 197 2.81 -1.10 15.19
C LEU A 197 3.01 0.05 16.18
N GLY A 198 3.97 0.95 15.93
CA GLY A 198 4.31 2.05 16.84
C GLY A 198 4.70 1.55 18.23
N ASN A 199 4.32 2.31 19.26
CA ASN A 199 4.64 2.01 20.67
C ASN A 199 4.05 0.68 21.19
N ALA A 200 3.27 -0.05 20.39
CA ALA A 200 2.80 -1.38 20.76
C ALA A 200 3.94 -2.41 20.84
N ASP A 201 5.09 -2.15 20.21
CA ASP A 201 6.33 -2.89 20.45
C ASP A 201 7.48 -1.93 20.81
N PRO A 202 7.95 -1.92 22.08
CA PRO A 202 9.06 -1.06 22.49
C PRO A 202 10.41 -1.44 21.86
N ASN A 203 10.48 -2.59 21.17
CA ASN A 203 11.69 -3.08 20.54
C ASN A 203 11.80 -2.70 19.06
N ALA A 204 10.76 -2.11 18.46
CA ALA A 204 10.78 -1.68 17.06
C ALA A 204 10.87 -0.15 16.94
N SER A 205 11.59 0.33 15.93
CA SER A 205 11.72 1.77 15.68
C SER A 205 10.54 2.36 14.89
N ALA A 206 9.83 1.57 14.10
CA ALA A 206 8.76 2.05 13.21
C ALA A 206 7.53 2.56 13.97
N LEU A 207 7.09 3.76 13.59
CA LEU A 207 5.86 4.36 14.10
C LEU A 207 4.62 3.69 13.49
N ASP A 208 3.46 3.87 14.12
CA ASP A 208 2.19 3.41 13.56
C ASP A 208 1.80 4.18 12.29
N SER A 209 2.48 5.26 11.95
CA SER A 209 2.26 6.04 10.72
C SER A 209 3.31 5.74 9.64
N GLU A 210 4.20 4.79 9.90
CA GLU A 210 5.25 4.36 9.00
C GLU A 210 4.88 3.06 8.30
N TYR A 211 5.24 2.97 7.03
CA TYR A 211 5.02 1.84 6.16
C TYR A 211 6.34 1.34 5.62
N LEU A 212 6.47 0.02 5.49
CA LEU A 212 7.51 -0.65 4.73
C LEU A 212 6.90 -1.11 3.41
N PHE A 213 7.50 -0.72 2.29
CA PHE A 213 7.14 -1.21 0.97
C PHE A 213 8.25 -2.10 0.45
N GLY A 214 7.90 -3.34 0.11
CA GLY A 214 8.74 -4.25 -0.68
C GLY A 214 8.25 -4.26 -2.12
N TRP A 215 9.19 -4.22 -3.06
CA TRP A 215 8.92 -4.21 -4.49
C TRP A 215 9.51 -5.43 -5.17
N GLU A 216 8.86 -5.81 -6.27
CA GLU A 216 9.23 -6.93 -7.13
C GLU A 216 9.54 -6.42 -8.54
N ASP A 217 10.72 -6.76 -9.08
CA ASP A 217 11.18 -6.42 -10.43
C ASP A 217 11.01 -7.55 -11.46
N GLY A 218 10.56 -8.72 -11.02
CA GLY A 218 10.62 -9.96 -11.79
C GLY A 218 9.38 -10.84 -11.72
N THR A 219 9.60 -12.12 -11.43
CA THR A 219 8.54 -13.15 -11.39
C THR A 219 8.67 -14.10 -10.19
N ASP A 220 9.65 -13.88 -9.34
CA ASP A 220 9.99 -14.63 -8.14
C ASP A 220 8.97 -14.35 -7.03
N ASN A 221 8.37 -13.15 -7.05
CA ASN A 221 7.35 -12.67 -6.12
C ASN A 221 7.83 -12.71 -4.65
N ASP A 222 9.07 -12.34 -4.43
CA ASP A 222 9.70 -12.34 -3.11
C ASP A 222 9.78 -10.93 -2.50
N TYR A 223 9.59 -9.89 -3.33
CA TYR A 223 9.39 -8.50 -2.94
C TYR A 223 10.54 -7.90 -2.11
N GLN A 224 11.74 -8.48 -2.22
CA GLN A 224 12.97 -7.89 -1.66
C GLN A 224 13.85 -7.18 -2.69
N ASP A 225 13.40 -7.05 -3.94
CA ASP A 225 14.18 -6.39 -4.99
C ASP A 225 14.45 -4.93 -4.65
N TYR A 226 13.49 -4.25 -4.02
CA TYR A 226 13.70 -2.92 -3.46
C TYR A 226 12.79 -2.71 -2.25
N VAL A 227 13.39 -2.33 -1.12
CA VAL A 227 12.66 -2.02 0.11
C VAL A 227 12.77 -0.53 0.42
N VAL A 228 11.70 0.09 0.91
CA VAL A 228 11.68 1.51 1.31
C VAL A 228 10.73 1.72 2.48
N THR A 229 11.09 2.63 3.40
CA THR A 229 10.16 3.06 4.45
C THR A 229 9.59 4.43 4.13
N VAL A 230 8.30 4.61 4.42
CA VAL A 230 7.58 5.86 4.14
C VAL A 230 6.69 6.20 5.31
N ASN A 231 6.70 7.47 5.73
CA ASN A 231 5.85 7.98 6.80
C ASN A 231 5.08 9.23 6.34
N GLY A 232 4.10 9.65 7.15
CA GLY A 232 3.30 10.85 6.87
C GLY A 232 2.28 10.69 5.73
N ILE A 233 1.94 9.44 5.40
CA ILE A 233 0.96 9.08 4.38
C ILE A 233 -0.17 8.23 4.97
N ARG A 234 -1.29 8.14 4.24
CA ARG A 234 -2.30 7.11 4.48
C ARG A 234 -2.78 6.51 3.16
N PRO A 235 -3.15 5.22 3.16
CA PRO A 235 -3.82 4.63 2.01
C PRO A 235 -5.15 5.34 1.78
N VAL A 236 -5.49 5.54 0.52
CA VAL A 236 -6.84 5.94 0.14
C VAL A 236 -7.63 4.64 -0.07
N PRO A 237 -8.72 4.42 0.68
CA PRO A 237 -9.58 3.27 0.43
C PRO A 237 -10.04 3.31 -1.02
N GLU A 238 -9.87 2.20 -1.74
CA GLU A 238 -10.36 2.07 -3.09
C GLU A 238 -11.87 2.39 -3.11
N PRO A 239 -12.37 3.12 -4.13
CA PRO A 239 -13.78 3.42 -4.21
C PRO A 239 -14.56 2.13 -4.11
N SER A 240 -15.46 2.04 -3.12
CA SER A 240 -16.29 0.88 -2.78
C SER A 240 -17.34 0.55 -3.85
N SER A 241 -17.05 0.86 -5.11
CA SER A 241 -17.76 0.49 -6.32
C SER A 241 -18.11 -1.00 -6.39
N ILE A 242 -17.25 -1.90 -5.89
CA ILE A 242 -17.59 -3.33 -5.72
C ILE A 242 -18.71 -3.52 -4.69
N ALA A 243 -18.65 -2.84 -3.54
CA ALA A 243 -19.72 -2.90 -2.55
C ALA A 243 -21.02 -2.27 -3.08
N MET A 244 -20.93 -1.15 -3.81
CA MET A 244 -22.08 -0.50 -4.43
C MET A 244 -22.69 -1.35 -5.54
N PHE A 245 -21.87 -2.05 -6.34
CA PHE A 245 -22.33 -3.01 -7.33
C PHE A 245 -23.01 -4.20 -6.67
N GLY A 246 -22.43 -4.76 -5.60
CA GLY A 246 -23.02 -5.84 -4.82
C GLY A 246 -24.36 -5.44 -4.18
N VAL A 247 -24.43 -4.26 -3.56
CA VAL A 247 -25.68 -3.71 -3.00
C VAL A 247 -26.69 -3.44 -4.12
N GLY A 248 -26.27 -2.92 -5.26
CA GLY A 248 -27.12 -2.71 -6.44
C GLY A 248 -27.76 -4.01 -6.93
N LEU A 249 -26.97 -5.08 -7.09
CA LEU A 249 -27.45 -6.40 -7.47
C LEU A 249 -28.41 -7.00 -6.43
N LEU A 250 -28.10 -6.88 -5.14
CA LEU A 250 -29.00 -7.34 -4.07
C LEU A 250 -30.34 -6.61 -4.13
N MET A 251 -30.33 -5.28 -4.28
CA MET A 251 -31.54 -4.46 -4.37
C MET A 251 -32.38 -4.81 -5.61
N ILE A 252 -31.74 -5.05 -6.76
CA ILE A 252 -32.41 -5.53 -7.98
C ILE A 252 -33.03 -6.92 -7.76
N GLY A 253 -32.32 -7.84 -7.12
CA GLY A 253 -32.82 -9.18 -6.79
C GLY A 253 -34.04 -9.16 -5.86
N PHE A 254 -34.06 -8.27 -4.87
CA PHE A 254 -35.22 -8.05 -3.99
C PHE A 254 -36.40 -7.42 -4.73
N ALA A 255 -36.15 -6.46 -5.62
CA ALA A 255 -37.19 -5.85 -6.44
C ALA A 255 -37.83 -6.86 -7.41
N ALA A 256 -37.03 -7.69 -8.08
CA ALA A 256 -37.50 -8.73 -9.00
C ALA A 256 -38.39 -9.76 -8.29
N ARG A 257 -38.04 -10.19 -7.06
CA ARG A 257 -38.86 -11.10 -6.25
C ARG A 257 -40.21 -10.50 -5.85
N ARG A 258 -40.32 -9.16 -5.68
CA ARG A 258 -41.59 -8.50 -5.37
C ARG A 258 -42.53 -8.43 -6.58
N LEU A 259 -41.97 -8.32 -7.78
CA LEU A 259 -42.76 -8.31 -9.02
C LEU A 259 -43.33 -9.69 -9.33
N GLN A 260 -42.53 -10.77 -9.16
CA GLN A 260 -43.01 -12.14 -9.36
C GLN A 260 -44.16 -12.56 -8.42
N LYS A 261 -44.30 -11.93 -7.25
CA LYS A 261 -45.39 -12.18 -6.31
C LYS A 261 -46.69 -11.42 -6.63
N ARG A 262 -46.70 -10.56 -7.66
CA ARG A 262 -47.89 -9.81 -8.10
C ARG A 262 -48.65 -10.47 -9.25
N ASP A 263 -48.06 -11.51 -9.86
CA ASP A 263 -48.63 -12.24 -11.00
C ASP A 263 -49.19 -13.63 -10.63
N VAL A 264 -49.51 -13.85 -9.35
CA VAL A 264 -50.24 -15.03 -8.81
C VAL A 264 -51.40 -14.54 -7.95
#